data_AF-C5FVJ9-F1
#
_entry.id   AF-C5FVJ9-F1
#
_cell.length_a   1.000
_cell.length_b   1.000
_cell.length_c   1.000
_cell.angle_alpha   90.00
_cell.angle_beta   90.00
_cell.angle_gamma   90.00
#
_symmetry.space_group_name_H-M   'P 1'
#
loop_
_entity.id
_entity.type
_entity.pdbx_description
1 polymer ?
#
loop_
_entity_poly.entity_id
_entity_poly.type
_entity_poly.pdbx_seq_one_letter_code
_entity_poly.pdbx_strand_id
1 'polypeptide(L)'
;MLRTALLGLLFITTAKAQFQFFEQMFGGGQQHQESSSQGGNVPSDSAWYQNTYNGAQCSNYLCPGTLACVAVPHHCPCAHPQVEDKFEFGEGSAICASKGGFKAGETARKIELARKGLL
;
A
#
# COMPACT_ATOMS: atom_id res chain seq x y z
N MET A 1 -5.09 62.37 16.85
CA MET A 1 -4.33 61.13 17.11
C MET A 1 -4.92 60.29 18.24
N LEU A 2 -5.34 60.86 19.37
CA LEU A 2 -5.88 60.08 20.51
C LEU A 2 -7.23 59.39 20.21
N ARG A 3 -8.13 60.03 19.45
CA ARG A 3 -9.42 59.44 19.05
C ARG A 3 -9.28 58.22 18.13
N THR A 4 -8.33 58.26 17.20
CA THR A 4 -8.03 57.14 16.29
C THR A 4 -7.39 55.96 17.02
N ALA A 5 -6.58 56.22 18.06
CA ALA A 5 -6.01 55.16 18.89
C ALA A 5 -7.08 54.40 19.70
N LEU A 6 -8.10 55.10 20.21
CA LEU A 6 -9.19 54.48 20.96
C LEU A 6 -10.07 53.55 20.10
N LEU A 7 -10.33 53.94 18.86
CA LEU A 7 -11.03 53.10 17.87
C LEU A 7 -10.25 51.83 17.53
N GLY A 8 -8.91 51.94 17.40
CA GLY A 8 -8.04 50.78 17.18
C GLY A 8 -8.06 49.80 18.36
N LEU A 9 -8.10 50.31 19.59
CA LEU A 9 -8.11 49.47 20.80
C LEU A 9 -9.42 48.66 20.94
N LEU A 10 -10.56 49.23 20.53
CA LEU A 10 -11.86 48.52 20.54
C LEU A 10 -11.92 47.35 19.55
N PHE A 11 -11.21 47.42 18.42
CA PHE A 11 -11.16 46.32 17.45
C PHE A 11 -10.34 45.12 17.94
N ILE A 12 -9.40 45.31 18.87
CA ILE A 12 -8.54 44.23 19.37
C ILE A 12 -9.28 43.31 20.35
N THR A 13 -10.35 43.79 21.00
CA THR A 13 -11.04 43.01 22.05
C THR A 13 -11.97 41.93 21.49
N THR A 14 -12.35 41.95 20.22
CA THR A 14 -13.27 40.96 19.63
C THR A 14 -12.58 39.67 19.17
N ALA A 15 -11.24 39.55 19.29
CA ALA A 15 -10.49 38.37 18.82
C ALA A 15 -10.44 37.19 19.82
N LYS A 16 -11.14 37.26 20.96
CA LYS A 16 -11.12 36.21 22.00
C LYS A 16 -12.40 35.36 21.98
N ALA A 17 -12.57 34.40 21.06
CA ALA A 17 -13.56 33.33 21.30
C ALA A 17 -13.40 32.04 20.47
N GLN A 18 -12.72 32.02 19.32
CA GLN A 18 -12.70 30.81 18.48
C GLN A 18 -11.59 29.78 18.78
N PHE A 19 -10.64 30.08 19.67
CA PHE A 19 -9.54 29.15 20.00
C PHE A 19 -9.99 27.92 20.82
N GLN A 20 -11.17 27.93 21.44
CA GLN A 20 -11.66 26.75 22.17
C GLN A 20 -11.89 25.54 21.25
N PHE A 21 -12.19 25.73 19.97
CA PHE A 21 -12.35 24.63 19.02
C PHE A 21 -11.03 23.88 18.81
N PHE A 22 -9.93 24.62 18.62
CA PHE A 22 -8.61 24.02 18.40
C PHE A 22 -8.03 23.39 19.68
N GLU A 23 -8.23 24.00 20.84
CA GLU A 23 -7.88 23.39 22.13
C GLU A 23 -8.57 22.03 22.31
N GLN A 24 -9.85 21.91 21.93
CA GLN A 24 -10.57 20.64 22.00
C GLN A 24 -10.08 19.62 20.96
N MET A 25 -9.64 20.06 19.78
CA MET A 25 -9.10 19.18 18.74
C MET A 25 -7.67 18.70 19.03
N PHE A 26 -6.83 19.53 19.65
CA PHE A 26 -5.42 19.18 19.92
C PHE A 26 -5.15 18.72 21.36
N GLY A 27 -5.95 19.17 22.34
CA GLY A 27 -5.58 19.09 23.75
C GLY A 27 -6.40 18.13 24.64
N GLY A 28 -7.53 17.59 24.18
CA GLY A 28 -8.51 16.98 25.12
C GLY A 28 -9.23 15.71 24.69
N GLY A 29 -8.89 15.09 23.57
CA GLY A 29 -9.63 13.93 23.05
C GLY A 29 -8.78 12.69 22.94
N GLN A 30 -8.83 11.80 23.94
CA GLN A 30 -8.76 10.36 23.70
C GLN A 30 -9.99 9.90 22.88
N GLN A 31 -10.24 10.50 21.71
CA GLN A 31 -10.94 9.80 20.64
C GLN A 31 -9.82 8.97 20.02
N HIS A 32 -9.63 7.73 20.45
CA HIS A 32 -10.26 6.62 19.74
C HIS A 32 -10.48 7.02 18.28
N GLN A 33 -9.39 7.18 17.53
CA GLN A 33 -9.37 6.63 16.18
C GLN A 33 -9.62 5.13 16.36
N GLU A 34 -10.89 4.79 16.60
CA GLU A 34 -11.55 3.75 15.84
C GLU A 34 -11.32 4.14 14.37
N SER A 35 -10.10 3.87 13.88
CA SER A 35 -9.86 3.59 12.48
C SER A 35 -10.92 2.56 12.18
N SER A 36 -11.98 3.05 11.56
CA SER A 36 -13.18 2.29 11.34
C SER A 36 -12.75 1.18 10.42
N SER A 37 -12.53 0.00 10.99
CA SER A 37 -12.39 -1.26 10.26
C SER A 37 -13.71 -1.64 9.57
N GLN A 38 -14.59 -0.66 9.30
CA GLN A 38 -15.75 -0.76 8.43
C GLN A 38 -15.26 -0.85 6.99
N GLY A 39 -14.83 -2.04 6.58
CA GLY A 39 -14.96 -2.54 5.21
C GLY A 39 -14.53 -1.63 4.04
N GLY A 40 -13.59 -0.70 4.25
CA GLY A 40 -13.02 0.10 3.17
C GLY A 40 -12.04 -0.71 2.32
N ASN A 41 -11.99 -0.42 1.02
CA ASN A 41 -10.94 -0.96 0.16
C ASN A 41 -9.57 -0.52 0.68
N VAL A 42 -8.57 -1.41 0.59
CA VAL A 42 -7.17 -1.03 0.84
C VAL A 42 -6.81 0.12 -0.10
N PRO A 43 -6.18 1.21 0.38
CA PRO A 43 -5.79 2.31 -0.47
C PRO A 43 -4.86 1.82 -1.59
N SER A 44 -4.96 2.42 -2.78
CA SER A 44 -4.06 2.10 -3.91
C SER A 44 -2.64 2.66 -3.75
N ASP A 45 -2.33 3.26 -2.60
CA ASP A 45 -0.96 3.68 -2.32
C ASP A 45 -0.07 2.46 -2.06
N SER A 46 1.19 2.54 -2.49
CA SER A 46 2.19 1.52 -2.24
C SER A 46 3.06 1.86 -1.03
N ALA A 47 2.67 2.82 -0.18
CA ALA A 47 3.56 3.38 0.84
C ALA A 47 3.92 2.33 1.89
N TRP A 48 2.93 1.58 2.37
CA TRP A 48 3.14 0.46 3.29
C TRP A 48 4.10 -0.58 2.67
N TYR A 49 3.84 -0.99 1.42
CA TYR A 49 4.65 -1.98 0.73
C TYR A 49 6.10 -1.51 0.52
N GLN A 50 6.31 -0.26 0.10
CA GLN A 50 7.66 0.29 -0.07
C GLN A 50 8.44 0.33 1.25
N ASN A 51 7.78 0.68 2.35
CA ASN A 51 8.42 0.68 3.67
C ASN A 51 8.80 -0.75 4.10
N THR A 52 7.93 -1.74 3.86
CA THR A 52 8.23 -3.14 4.16
C THR A 52 9.37 -3.67 3.27
N TYR A 53 9.35 -3.36 1.97
CA TYR A 53 10.39 -3.76 1.02
C TYR A 53 11.75 -3.14 1.39
N ASN A 54 11.80 -1.84 1.71
CA ASN A 54 13.04 -1.15 2.09
C ASN A 54 13.60 -1.61 3.45
N GLY A 55 12.73 -2.07 4.37
CA GLY A 55 13.15 -2.61 5.66
C GLY A 55 13.64 -4.06 5.61
N ALA A 56 13.34 -4.79 4.53
CA ALA A 56 13.71 -6.20 4.40
C ALA A 56 15.24 -6.36 4.27
N GLN A 57 15.80 -7.30 5.04
CA GLN A 57 17.22 -7.63 4.99
C GLN A 57 17.46 -8.73 3.95
N CYS A 58 18.17 -8.41 2.87
CA CYS A 58 18.57 -9.40 1.87
C CYS A 58 19.91 -9.01 1.23
N SER A 59 20.84 -9.96 1.19
CA SER A 59 22.15 -9.78 0.55
C SER A 59 22.19 -10.24 -0.91
N ASN A 60 21.12 -10.89 -1.39
CA ASN A 60 21.00 -11.40 -2.75
C ASN A 60 19.82 -10.71 -3.46
N TYR A 61 18.98 -11.47 -4.14
CA TYR A 61 17.79 -10.95 -4.78
C TYR A 61 16.58 -10.98 -3.83
N LEU A 62 16.03 -9.80 -3.54
CA LEU A 62 14.80 -9.65 -2.76
C LEU A 62 13.58 -9.75 -3.69
N CYS A 63 12.73 -10.75 -3.47
CA CYS A 63 11.53 -10.97 -4.26
C CYS A 63 10.47 -9.91 -3.96
N PRO A 64 9.98 -9.15 -4.94
CA PRO A 64 8.98 -8.11 -4.69
C PRO A 64 7.65 -8.69 -4.19
N GLY A 65 7.16 -9.77 -4.80
CA GLY A 65 5.85 -10.32 -4.44
C GLY A 65 5.78 -10.99 -3.06
N THR A 66 6.90 -11.46 -2.52
CA THR A 66 6.92 -12.32 -1.31
C THR A 66 7.91 -11.88 -0.24
N LEU A 67 8.78 -10.92 -0.55
CA LEU A 67 9.89 -10.48 0.28
C LEU A 67 10.86 -11.60 0.67
N ALA A 68 10.85 -12.72 -0.07
CA ALA A 68 11.82 -13.79 0.08
C ALA A 68 13.20 -13.35 -0.46
N CYS A 69 14.27 -13.69 0.25
CA CYS A 69 15.63 -13.47 -0.23
C CYS A 69 16.15 -14.73 -0.93
N VAL A 70 16.39 -14.65 -2.24
CA VAL A 70 16.77 -15.78 -3.10
C VAL A 70 18.03 -15.47 -3.90
N ALA A 71 18.67 -16.51 -4.45
CA ALA A 71 19.90 -16.35 -5.23
C ALA A 71 19.70 -15.60 -6.57
N VAL A 72 18.57 -15.85 -7.25
CA VAL A 72 18.28 -15.34 -8.60
C VAL A 72 16.78 -15.06 -8.76
N PRO A 73 16.37 -14.12 -9.65
CA PRO A 73 14.96 -13.69 -9.76
C PRO A 73 13.95 -14.81 -10.00
N HIS A 74 14.25 -15.79 -10.86
CA HIS A 74 13.33 -16.90 -11.11
C HIS A 74 13.19 -17.86 -9.93
N HIS A 75 13.99 -17.77 -8.86
CA HIS A 75 13.76 -18.55 -7.65
C HIS A 75 12.67 -17.97 -6.75
N CYS A 76 12.13 -16.79 -7.07
CA CYS A 76 11.05 -16.22 -6.28
C CYS A 76 9.86 -17.17 -6.17
N PRO A 77 9.36 -17.44 -4.95
CA PRO A 77 8.15 -18.23 -4.77
C PRO A 77 6.92 -17.41 -5.13
N CYS A 78 5.84 -18.11 -5.46
CA CYS A 78 4.52 -17.50 -5.62
C CYS A 78 3.97 -17.04 -4.28
N ALA A 79 3.23 -15.92 -4.28
CA ALA A 79 2.66 -15.34 -3.06
C ALA A 79 1.58 -16.24 -2.45
N HIS A 80 0.88 -17.01 -3.29
CA HIS A 80 -0.20 -17.88 -2.88
C HIS A 80 -0.01 -19.32 -3.40
N PRO A 81 0.99 -20.07 -2.91
CA PRO A 81 1.36 -21.40 -3.45
C PRO A 81 0.24 -22.45 -3.35
N GLN A 82 -0.76 -22.21 -2.49
CA GLN A 82 -1.95 -23.07 -2.41
C GLN A 82 -2.85 -22.94 -3.63
N VAL A 83 -2.91 -21.76 -4.25
CA VAL A 83 -3.81 -21.43 -5.37
C VAL A 83 -3.09 -20.94 -6.62
N GLU A 84 -1.76 -20.92 -6.63
CA GLU A 84 -0.92 -20.53 -7.76
C GLU A 84 0.06 -21.67 -8.12
N ASP A 85 0.28 -21.83 -9.43
CA ASP A 85 1.35 -22.64 -9.98
C ASP A 85 2.45 -21.73 -10.55
N LYS A 86 3.70 -22.14 -10.40
CA LYS A 86 4.86 -21.44 -10.94
C LYS A 86 5.25 -22.03 -12.31
N PHE A 87 5.45 -21.16 -13.29
CA PHE A 87 5.88 -21.53 -14.63
C PHE A 87 7.15 -20.79 -15.00
N GLU A 88 8.18 -21.51 -15.43
CA GLU A 88 9.47 -20.95 -15.86
C GLU A 88 9.56 -20.89 -17.38
N PHE A 89 10.08 -19.80 -17.92
CA PHE A 89 10.17 -19.57 -19.37
C PHE A 89 11.55 -19.85 -19.98
N GLY A 90 12.50 -20.38 -19.20
CA GLY A 90 13.85 -20.72 -19.67
C GLY A 90 14.83 -19.54 -19.74
N GLU A 91 14.36 -18.29 -19.72
CA GLU A 91 15.21 -17.08 -19.77
C GLU A 91 15.42 -16.45 -18.39
N GLY A 92 15.45 -17.25 -17.32
CA GLY A 92 15.57 -16.74 -15.95
C GLY A 92 14.37 -15.92 -15.48
N SER A 93 13.24 -16.04 -16.18
CA SER A 93 11.94 -15.48 -15.82
C SER A 93 10.97 -16.61 -15.44
N ALA A 94 10.12 -16.30 -14.47
CA ALA A 94 9.05 -17.17 -14.03
C ALA A 94 7.82 -16.33 -13.74
N ILE A 95 6.64 -16.92 -13.90
CA ILE A 95 5.37 -16.34 -13.48
C ILE A 95 4.66 -17.25 -12.50
N CYS A 96 3.84 -16.62 -11.67
CA CYS A 96 2.87 -17.29 -10.82
C CYS A 96 1.49 -17.06 -11.41
N ALA A 97 0.78 -18.15 -11.68
CA ALA A 97 -0.53 -18.07 -12.29
C ALA A 97 -1.52 -18.92 -11.50
N SER A 98 -2.75 -18.44 -11.38
CA SER A 98 -3.79 -19.13 -10.61
C SER A 98 -4.03 -20.54 -11.15
N LYS A 99 -4.13 -21.51 -10.23
CA LYS A 99 -4.46 -22.90 -10.49
C LYS A 99 -5.79 -22.98 -11.22
N GLY A 100 -5.76 -23.55 -12.42
CA GLY A 100 -6.96 -23.85 -13.18
C GLY A 100 -7.69 -22.66 -13.82
N GLY A 101 -7.21 -21.42 -13.78
CA GLY A 101 -7.80 -20.31 -14.56
C GLY A 101 -9.34 -20.28 -14.50
N PHE A 102 -10.02 -20.29 -15.66
CA PHE A 102 -11.49 -20.47 -15.71
C PHE A 102 -11.96 -21.95 -15.76
N LYS A 103 -11.03 -22.90 -16.00
CA LYS A 103 -11.28 -24.36 -15.99
C LYS A 103 -9.98 -25.11 -15.73
N ALA A 104 -10.03 -26.22 -14.98
CA ALA A 104 -8.84 -27.01 -14.62
C ALA A 104 -7.89 -27.24 -15.82
N GLY A 105 -6.59 -26.98 -15.62
CA GLY A 105 -5.55 -27.10 -16.65
C GLY A 105 -5.48 -25.97 -17.69
N GLU A 106 -6.42 -25.04 -17.72
CA GLU A 106 -6.45 -23.98 -18.75
C GLU A 106 -5.27 -23.01 -18.66
N THR A 107 -4.86 -22.64 -17.45
CA THR A 107 -3.71 -21.76 -17.24
C THR A 107 -2.47 -22.33 -17.90
N ALA A 108 -2.13 -23.58 -17.60
CA ALA A 108 -1.00 -24.28 -18.18
C ALA A 108 -1.12 -24.38 -19.71
N ARG A 109 -2.32 -24.70 -20.22
CA ARG A 109 -2.58 -24.74 -21.67
C ARG A 109 -2.31 -23.38 -22.33
N LYS A 110 -2.81 -22.29 -21.76
CA LYS A 110 -2.62 -20.94 -22.31
C LYS A 110 -1.16 -20.51 -22.26
N ILE A 111 -0.47 -20.80 -21.16
CA ILE A 111 0.96 -20.52 -21.04
C ILE A 111 1.75 -21.26 -22.13
N GLU A 112 1.43 -22.53 -22.38
CA GLU A 112 2.08 -23.31 -23.43
C GLU A 112 1.77 -22.78 -24.84
N LEU A 113 0.53 -22.35 -25.11
CA LEU A 113 0.18 -21.72 -26.38
C LEU A 113 0.90 -20.37 -26.56
N ALA A 114 0.97 -19.53 -25.52
CA ALA A 114 1.70 -18.26 -25.54
C ALA A 114 3.20 -18.48 -25.82
N ARG A 115 3.82 -19.47 -25.16
CA ARG A 115 5.21 -19.87 -25.40
C ARG A 115 5.46 -20.30 -26.85
N LYS A 116 4.45 -20.85 -27.51
CA LYS A 116 4.48 -21.26 -28.92
C LYS A 116 4.06 -20.16 -29.90
N GLY A 117 3.64 -18.98 -29.43
CA GLY A 117 3.11 -17.91 -30.27
C GLY A 117 1.76 -18.24 -30.93
N LEU A 118 0.91 -19.02 -30.24
CA LEU A 118 -0.39 -19.50 -30.75
C LEU A 118 -1.60 -18.87 -30.02
N LEU A 119 -1.40 -17.74 -29.32
CA LEU A 119 -2.44 -16.94 -28.67
C LEU A 119 -2.42 -15.50 -29.16
#